data_AF-A0A5C3MKJ3-F1
#
_entry.id   AF-A0A5C3MKJ3-F1
#
_cell.length_a   1.000
_cell.length_b   1.000
_cell.length_c   1.000
_cell.angle_alpha   90.00
_cell.angle_beta   90.00
_cell.angle_gamma   90.00
#
_symmetry.space_group_name_H-M   'P 1'
#
loop_
_entity.id
_entity.type
_entity.pdbx_description
1 polymer ?
#
loop_
_entity_poly.entity_id
_entity_poly.type
_entity_poly.pdbx_seq_one_letter_code
_entity_poly.pdbx_strand_id
1 'polypeptide(L)'
;MPGRRNPIGITSMFERMHGAAYKAKDKAHDVAGMAKEYAQEMDLHVSYVDLEIQFIGASGLPKMDLGGLSDPYFVATLDDKIKFISTVQPHTLNPVWNDLWRVKNVPVHASLNVQVLDKDDGTPTDDYIGKFSTSISPGTKEVEIEGPLFKRDRGTFWVKIESKPSTNDPHLHQYVFDGPVRYSRHFSPLVGRLTSVNDDRLYCTWKMYIKGVRLFFGERTQHWNVNYKAAQTIFQGATSLAVRSGIQAGHRMLYARSTTNGFGVITAPADILAILHGGNRRGQNDTRFEHRVKPAVYTYIIAVEDDSLRFSETGAAFFVDFASKHALHSNCAEAVRYSGEFHPRPKGGWENFSDDTPDTETEWELVIDNNSGTYAPDKTLLPDLKALLEYNFPGFRIFALDREDPQLEQSREACRAYAIHNRGVKNTELQPHTEEGEPVLSHEVEAQGHPAPGGPLT
;
A
#
# COMPACT_ATOMS: atom_id res chain seq x y z
N MET A 1 -61.22 -19.08 -23.66
CA MET A 1 -60.87 -17.74 -24.16
C MET A 1 -61.63 -16.70 -23.34
N PRO A 2 -60.98 -16.07 -22.35
CA PRO A 2 -61.27 -14.67 -22.02
C PRO A 2 -59.99 -13.82 -21.87
N GLY A 3 -60.19 -12.50 -21.90
CA GLY A 3 -59.21 -11.47 -22.25
C GLY A 3 -57.96 -11.32 -21.38
N ARG A 4 -56.83 -11.04 -22.05
CA ARG A 4 -55.60 -10.53 -21.44
C ARG A 4 -55.79 -9.05 -21.05
N ARG A 5 -55.66 -8.76 -19.76
CA ARG A 5 -55.44 -7.41 -19.23
C ARG A 5 -53.98 -7.00 -19.51
N ASN A 6 -53.78 -5.84 -20.11
CA ASN A 6 -52.49 -5.12 -20.11
C ASN A 6 -52.17 -4.66 -18.67
N PRO A 7 -50.91 -4.77 -18.21
CA PRO A 7 -50.46 -3.96 -17.09
C PRO A 7 -49.34 -3.00 -17.49
N ILE A 8 -49.61 -1.72 -17.18
CA ILE A 8 -48.66 -0.70 -16.72
C ILE A 8 -47.75 -0.10 -17.80
N GLY A 9 -48.27 0.94 -18.45
CA GLY A 9 -47.53 1.82 -19.35
C GLY A 9 -46.72 2.87 -18.59
N ILE A 10 -45.62 3.27 -19.22
CA ILE A 10 -44.62 4.30 -18.88
C ILE A 10 -45.24 5.60 -18.30
N THR A 11 -46.50 5.88 -18.61
CA THR A 11 -47.27 7.03 -18.12
C THR A 11 -47.44 7.07 -16.59
N SER A 12 -47.64 5.93 -15.92
CA SER A 12 -47.82 5.91 -14.45
C SER A 12 -46.51 6.15 -13.68
N MET A 13 -45.37 5.93 -14.33
CA MET A 13 -44.03 6.20 -13.76
C MET A 13 -43.68 7.67 -13.87
N PHE A 14 -44.00 8.31 -15.00
CA PHE A 14 -43.83 9.75 -15.19
C PHE A 14 -44.67 10.58 -14.22
N GLU A 15 -45.90 10.14 -13.89
CA GLU A 15 -46.73 10.80 -12.87
C GLU A 15 -46.16 10.65 -11.45
N ARG A 16 -45.52 9.52 -11.12
CA ARG A 16 -44.81 9.34 -9.84
C ARG A 16 -43.52 10.14 -9.77
N MET A 17 -42.80 10.33 -10.88
CA MET A 17 -41.59 11.16 -10.95
C MET A 17 -41.92 12.67 -10.87
N HIS A 18 -43.00 13.12 -11.49
CA HIS A 18 -43.40 14.53 -11.42
C HIS A 18 -43.95 14.93 -10.03
N GLY A 19 -44.59 14.00 -9.30
CA GLY A 19 -45.08 14.25 -7.94
C GLY A 19 -43.97 14.38 -6.89
N ALA A 20 -42.78 13.85 -7.15
CA ALA A 20 -41.63 13.92 -6.24
C ALA A 20 -40.71 15.13 -6.49
N ALA A 21 -40.84 15.79 -7.65
CA ALA A 21 -39.95 16.87 -8.08
C ALA A 21 -40.21 18.24 -7.43
N TYR A 22 -41.19 18.36 -6.52
CA TYR A 22 -41.52 19.64 -5.87
C TYR A 22 -40.89 19.87 -4.49
N LYS A 23 -40.02 18.97 -3.99
CA LYS A 23 -39.22 19.24 -2.79
C LYS A 23 -37.84 18.58 -2.84
N ALA A 24 -36.85 19.39 -2.48
CA ALA A 24 -35.48 19.07 -2.08
C ALA A 24 -34.41 19.06 -3.20
N LYS A 25 -33.53 20.07 -3.09
CA LYS A 25 -32.29 20.25 -3.84
C LYS A 25 -31.12 19.41 -3.28
N ASP A 26 -31.43 18.37 -2.47
CA ASP A 26 -30.47 17.51 -1.75
C ASP A 26 -30.49 16.04 -2.22
N LYS A 27 -31.20 15.71 -3.30
CA LYS A 27 -31.43 14.31 -3.73
C LYS A 27 -30.78 13.89 -5.05
N ALA A 28 -29.94 14.72 -5.65
CA ALA A 28 -29.27 14.33 -6.91
C ALA A 28 -28.39 13.08 -6.74
N HIS A 29 -27.75 12.92 -5.58
CA HIS A 29 -26.90 11.78 -5.24
C HIS A 29 -27.69 10.47 -5.00
N ASP A 30 -28.93 10.59 -4.51
CA ASP A 30 -29.84 9.47 -4.20
C ASP A 30 -30.44 8.89 -5.49
N VAL A 31 -30.77 9.77 -6.46
CA VAL A 31 -31.30 9.36 -7.77
C VAL A 31 -30.25 8.62 -8.61
N ALA A 32 -28.97 9.03 -8.56
CA ALA A 32 -27.89 8.33 -9.25
C ALA A 32 -27.62 6.94 -8.66
N GLY A 33 -27.68 6.81 -7.33
CA GLY A 33 -27.57 5.52 -6.63
C GLY A 33 -28.70 4.56 -6.98
N MET A 34 -29.95 5.04 -6.91
CA MET A 34 -31.13 4.24 -7.28
C MET A 34 -31.14 3.83 -8.76
N ALA A 35 -30.72 4.72 -9.67
CA ALA A 35 -30.61 4.40 -11.09
C ALA A 35 -29.53 3.34 -11.36
N LYS A 36 -28.45 3.34 -10.57
CA LYS A 36 -27.36 2.36 -10.64
C LYS A 36 -27.77 0.99 -10.12
N GLU A 37 -28.47 0.93 -8.97
CA GLU A 37 -29.07 -0.31 -8.45
C GLU A 37 -30.10 -0.89 -9.42
N TYR A 38 -30.98 -0.05 -9.98
CA TYR A 38 -31.97 -0.49 -10.95
C TYR A 38 -31.34 -1.00 -12.26
N ALA A 39 -30.29 -0.35 -12.77
CA ALA A 39 -29.56 -0.81 -13.95
C ALA A 39 -28.85 -2.17 -13.71
N GLN A 40 -28.38 -2.41 -12.48
CA GLN A 40 -27.81 -3.70 -12.06
C GLN A 40 -28.90 -4.78 -11.91
N GLU A 41 -30.08 -4.46 -11.38
CA GLU A 41 -31.21 -5.38 -11.26
C GLU A 41 -31.83 -5.79 -12.61
N MET A 42 -31.76 -4.92 -13.62
CA MET A 42 -32.37 -5.14 -14.93
C MET A 42 -31.48 -5.88 -15.95
N ASP A 43 -30.28 -6.34 -15.57
CA ASP A 43 -29.32 -6.99 -16.49
C ASP A 43 -29.07 -6.15 -17.77
N LEU A 44 -29.13 -4.83 -17.63
CA LEU A 44 -28.74 -3.90 -18.69
C LEU A 44 -27.23 -4.06 -18.88
N HIS A 45 -26.81 -4.53 -20.05
CA HIS A 45 -25.42 -4.84 -20.40
C HIS A 45 -24.45 -3.73 -19.95
N VAL A 46 -23.90 -3.84 -18.74
CA VAL A 46 -22.98 -2.87 -18.18
C VAL A 46 -21.72 -2.94 -19.03
N SER A 47 -21.43 -1.86 -19.74
CA SER A 47 -20.16 -1.75 -20.46
C SER A 47 -19.04 -1.41 -19.49
N TYR A 48 -17.84 -1.89 -19.78
CA TYR A 48 -16.66 -1.65 -18.97
C TYR A 48 -15.59 -0.97 -19.80
N VAL A 49 -14.78 -0.14 -19.15
CA VAL A 49 -13.69 0.62 -19.74
C VAL A 49 -12.40 0.40 -18.97
N ASP A 50 -11.28 0.51 -19.67
CA ASP A 50 -9.97 0.71 -19.08
C ASP A 50 -9.71 2.21 -19.00
N LEU A 51 -9.27 2.67 -17.83
CA LEU A 51 -9.03 4.07 -17.52
C LEU A 51 -7.55 4.36 -17.38
N GLU A 52 -7.12 5.49 -17.91
CA GLU A 52 -5.91 6.19 -17.50
C GLU A 52 -6.32 7.55 -16.91
N ILE A 53 -6.08 7.72 -15.61
CA ILE A 53 -6.43 8.92 -14.85
C ILE A 53 -5.12 9.63 -14.49
N GLN A 54 -4.96 10.85 -14.97
CA GLN A 54 -3.86 11.74 -14.59
C GLN A 54 -4.37 12.80 -13.63
N PHE A 55 -3.91 12.75 -12.39
CA PHE A 55 -4.14 13.78 -11.38
C PHE A 55 -3.08 14.88 -11.54
N ILE A 56 -3.45 15.98 -12.19
CA ILE A 56 -2.50 16.99 -12.64
C ILE A 56 -1.99 17.82 -11.46
N GLY A 57 -2.91 18.48 -10.75
CA GLY A 57 -2.57 19.44 -9.72
C GLY A 57 -3.80 20.11 -9.11
N ALA A 58 -3.56 20.97 -8.13
CA ALA A 58 -4.56 21.86 -7.57
C ALA A 58 -3.99 23.28 -7.39
N SER A 59 -4.86 24.26 -7.20
CA SER A 59 -4.48 25.66 -7.02
C SER A 59 -5.42 26.33 -6.03
N GLY A 60 -4.90 27.32 -5.30
CA GLY A 60 -5.69 28.12 -4.37
C GLY A 60 -6.13 27.34 -3.12
N LEU A 61 -5.35 26.34 -2.71
CA LEU A 61 -5.63 25.62 -1.46
C LEU A 61 -5.51 26.58 -0.26
N PRO A 62 -6.31 26.37 0.80
CA PRO A 62 -6.19 27.14 2.04
C PRO A 62 -4.89 26.78 2.77
N LYS A 63 -4.32 27.71 3.53
CA LYS A 63 -3.29 27.40 4.53
C LYS A 63 -3.95 26.67 5.70
N MET A 64 -3.42 25.53 6.12
CA MET A 64 -3.86 24.85 7.34
C MET A 64 -2.81 24.95 8.46
N ASP A 65 -1.52 24.94 8.12
CA ASP A 65 -0.44 25.06 9.09
C ASP A 65 -0.32 26.43 9.79
N LEU A 66 -0.10 26.39 11.11
CA LEU A 66 0.17 27.57 11.94
C LEU A 66 1.50 28.24 11.55
N GLY A 67 1.42 29.29 10.72
CA GLY A 67 2.58 30.07 10.29
C GLY A 67 3.27 29.55 9.02
N GLY A 68 2.68 28.54 8.35
CA GLY A 68 3.21 27.89 7.15
C GLY A 68 2.29 27.97 5.93
N LEU A 69 2.70 27.27 4.86
CA LEU A 69 1.82 26.82 3.76
C LEU A 69 1.50 25.34 4.03
N SER A 70 0.48 24.81 3.37
CA SER A 70 0.11 23.40 3.47
C SER A 70 1.12 22.45 2.81
N ASP A 71 1.15 21.21 3.26
CA ASP A 71 1.77 20.01 2.68
C ASP A 71 0.69 19.08 2.03
N PRO A 72 0.01 19.50 0.95
CA PRO A 72 -1.17 18.79 0.43
C PRO A 72 -0.86 17.43 -0.20
N TYR A 73 -1.81 16.51 -0.01
CA TYR A 73 -1.94 15.26 -0.75
C TYR A 73 -3.42 14.94 -1.01
N PHE A 74 -3.70 13.95 -1.87
CA PHE A 74 -5.05 13.48 -2.09
C PHE A 74 -5.20 11.95 -1.97
N VAL A 75 -6.43 11.54 -1.66
CA VAL A 75 -6.90 10.16 -1.71
C VAL A 75 -8.02 10.11 -2.73
N ALA A 76 -7.84 9.32 -3.79
CA ALA A 76 -8.86 9.08 -4.79
C ALA A 76 -9.43 7.67 -4.67
N THR A 77 -10.73 7.50 -4.86
CA THR A 77 -11.41 6.21 -4.92
C THR A 77 -12.25 6.08 -6.18
N LEU A 78 -12.31 4.86 -6.73
CA LEU A 78 -13.27 4.50 -7.77
C LEU A 78 -14.35 3.63 -7.14
N ASP A 79 -15.59 4.15 -7.06
CA ASP A 79 -16.74 3.51 -6.40
C ASP A 79 -16.43 2.96 -4.99
N ASP A 80 -15.46 3.55 -4.29
CA ASP A 80 -14.94 3.08 -3.00
C ASP A 80 -14.43 1.62 -3.00
N LYS A 81 -14.16 1.06 -4.19
CA LYS A 81 -13.66 -0.31 -4.39
C LYS A 81 -12.14 -0.39 -4.38
N ILE A 82 -11.50 0.59 -5.00
CA ILE A 82 -10.04 0.72 -5.06
C ILE A 82 -9.64 2.15 -4.73
N LYS A 83 -8.46 2.29 -4.12
CA LYS A 83 -7.92 3.56 -3.66
C LYS A 83 -6.59 3.88 -4.33
N PHE A 84 -6.41 5.15 -4.62
CA PHE A 84 -5.16 5.76 -5.03
C PHE A 84 -4.80 6.85 -4.02
N ILE A 85 -3.53 6.93 -3.70
CA ILE A 85 -3.00 7.91 -2.76
C ILE A 85 -1.83 8.60 -3.43
N SER A 86 -1.80 9.93 -3.40
CA SER A 86 -0.73 10.74 -3.99
C SER A 86 0.49 10.85 -3.08
N THR A 87 1.59 11.36 -3.63
CA THR A 87 2.67 11.90 -2.80
C THR A 87 2.22 13.18 -2.07
N VAL A 88 2.91 13.49 -0.99
CA VAL A 88 2.78 14.76 -0.27
C VAL A 88 3.61 15.80 -1.01
N GLN A 89 3.02 16.98 -1.28
CA GLN A 89 3.71 18.10 -1.92
C GLN A 89 4.02 19.15 -0.85
N PRO A 90 5.29 19.39 -0.51
CA PRO A 90 5.62 20.21 0.64
C PRO A 90 5.40 21.71 0.37
N HIS A 91 4.87 22.41 1.37
CA HIS A 91 4.85 23.86 1.52
C HIS A 91 4.31 24.57 0.28
N THR A 92 3.14 24.15 -0.21
CA THR A 92 2.52 24.71 -1.40
C THR A 92 0.99 24.75 -1.30
N LEU A 93 0.41 25.83 -1.82
CA LEU A 93 -1.04 25.95 -2.04
C LEU A 93 -1.44 25.64 -3.48
N ASN A 94 -0.45 25.33 -4.32
CA ASN A 94 -0.61 25.03 -5.74
C ASN A 94 0.16 23.75 -6.10
N PRO A 95 -0.20 22.60 -5.51
CA PRO A 95 0.53 21.36 -5.73
C PRO A 95 0.40 20.88 -7.18
N VAL A 96 1.48 20.31 -7.70
CA VAL A 96 1.51 19.61 -8.99
C VAL A 96 1.94 18.18 -8.71
N TRP A 97 1.03 17.23 -8.90
CA TRP A 97 1.31 15.81 -8.69
C TRP A 97 1.73 15.13 -9.99
N ASN A 98 1.02 15.39 -11.09
CA ASN A 98 1.14 14.64 -12.36
C ASN A 98 1.12 13.12 -12.17
N ASP A 99 0.32 12.69 -11.20
CA ASP A 99 0.22 11.32 -10.74
C ASP A 99 -0.65 10.50 -11.71
N LEU A 100 -0.19 9.33 -12.13
CA LEU A 100 -0.90 8.48 -13.08
C LEU A 100 -1.53 7.26 -12.40
N TRP A 101 -2.78 6.94 -12.73
CA TRP A 101 -3.49 5.77 -12.26
C TRP A 101 -4.17 5.03 -13.42
N ARG A 102 -3.75 3.80 -13.66
CA ARG A 102 -4.32 2.92 -14.68
C ARG A 102 -5.14 1.82 -14.02
N VAL A 103 -6.38 1.68 -14.48
CA VAL A 103 -7.33 0.70 -13.93
C VAL A 103 -8.09 0.06 -15.06
N LYS A 104 -8.16 -1.27 -15.07
CA LYS A 104 -8.92 -2.06 -16.04
C LYS A 104 -10.28 -2.48 -15.50
N ASN A 105 -11.20 -2.79 -16.42
CA ASN A 105 -12.51 -3.35 -16.09
C ASN A 105 -13.33 -2.47 -15.13
N VAL A 106 -13.41 -1.18 -15.42
CA VAL A 106 -14.21 -0.22 -14.63
C VAL A 106 -15.59 -0.07 -15.29
N PRO A 107 -16.71 -0.25 -14.57
CA PRO A 107 -18.03 0.04 -15.10
C PRO A 107 -18.13 1.48 -15.62
N VAL A 108 -18.72 1.69 -16.81
CA VAL A 108 -18.84 3.04 -17.42
C VAL A 108 -19.53 4.10 -16.56
N HIS A 109 -20.29 3.66 -15.55
CA HIS A 109 -21.05 4.50 -14.63
C HIS A 109 -20.39 4.60 -13.24
N ALA A 110 -19.12 4.21 -13.11
CA ALA A 110 -18.36 4.42 -11.89
C ALA A 110 -18.11 5.91 -11.63
N SER A 111 -17.93 6.24 -10.35
CA SER A 111 -17.60 7.59 -9.90
C SER A 111 -16.18 7.65 -9.36
N LEU A 112 -15.47 8.71 -9.72
CA LEU A 112 -14.17 9.09 -9.13
C LEU A 112 -14.43 10.07 -7.99
N ASN A 113 -14.14 9.65 -6.76
CA ASN A 113 -14.17 10.51 -5.58
C ASN A 113 -12.75 10.90 -5.20
N VAL A 114 -12.52 12.15 -4.81
CA VAL A 114 -11.21 12.64 -4.39
C VAL A 114 -11.36 13.43 -3.10
N GLN A 115 -10.52 13.13 -2.11
CA GLN A 115 -10.37 13.89 -0.87
C GLN A 115 -8.98 14.50 -0.84
N VAL A 116 -8.88 15.78 -0.52
CA VAL A 116 -7.63 16.52 -0.38
C VAL A 116 -7.39 16.78 1.11
N LEU A 117 -6.19 16.48 1.58
CA LEU A 117 -5.77 16.59 2.97
C LEU A 117 -4.43 17.33 3.04
N ASP A 118 -4.18 17.93 4.20
CA ASP A 118 -2.92 18.57 4.56
C ASP A 118 -2.12 17.68 5.49
N LYS A 119 -0.83 17.44 5.19
CA LYS A 119 -0.02 16.54 6.00
C LYS A 119 0.63 17.28 7.15
N ASP A 120 0.17 16.97 8.37
CA ASP A 120 0.79 17.50 9.58
C ASP A 120 1.80 16.49 10.15
N ASP A 121 3.10 16.80 10.06
CA ASP A 121 4.14 15.93 10.63
C ASP A 121 4.13 16.00 12.18
N GLY A 122 4.04 14.83 12.82
CA GLY A 122 4.05 14.73 14.29
C GLY A 122 2.68 14.73 14.96
N THR A 123 1.58 14.81 14.20
CA THR A 123 0.22 14.60 14.72
C THR A 123 -0.35 13.23 14.29
N PRO A 124 -1.34 12.67 15.02
CA PRO A 124 -1.99 11.42 14.62
C PRO A 124 -2.97 11.57 13.46
N THR A 125 -3.38 12.79 13.12
CA THR A 125 -4.43 13.08 12.16
C THR A 125 -4.04 14.25 11.27
N ASP A 126 -4.26 14.07 9.97
CA ASP A 126 -4.02 15.07 8.93
C ASP A 126 -5.24 15.99 8.77
N ASP A 127 -5.02 17.25 8.47
CA ASP A 127 -6.07 18.27 8.34
C ASP A 127 -6.87 18.10 7.04
N TYR A 128 -8.20 18.08 7.14
CA TYR A 128 -9.08 17.93 5.98
C TYR A 128 -9.23 19.27 5.22
N ILE A 129 -8.83 19.29 3.94
CA ILE A 129 -8.98 20.47 3.08
C ILE A 129 -10.37 20.49 2.45
N GLY A 130 -10.74 19.41 1.75
CA GLY A 130 -11.99 19.30 1.01
C GLY A 130 -12.09 18.05 0.14
N LYS A 131 -13.15 17.92 -0.65
CA LYS A 131 -13.39 16.78 -1.54
C LYS A 131 -14.13 17.18 -2.80
N PHE A 132 -14.16 16.29 -3.78
CA PHE A 132 -15.09 16.36 -4.90
C PHE A 132 -15.40 14.97 -5.45
N SER A 133 -16.47 14.89 -6.26
CA SER A 133 -16.84 13.69 -7.01
C SER A 133 -17.05 14.06 -8.47
N THR A 134 -16.57 13.22 -9.39
CA THR A 134 -16.78 13.39 -10.83
C THR A 134 -17.01 12.05 -11.52
N SER A 135 -17.66 12.08 -12.68
CA SER A 135 -17.80 10.88 -13.52
C SER A 135 -16.44 10.41 -14.05
N ILE A 136 -16.38 9.20 -14.60
CA ILE A 136 -15.18 8.71 -15.31
C ILE A 136 -15.18 9.03 -16.81
N SER A 137 -16.03 9.96 -17.26
CA SER A 137 -16.09 10.34 -18.68
C SER A 137 -14.75 10.93 -19.17
N PRO A 138 -14.27 10.57 -20.37
CA PRO A 138 -13.04 11.12 -20.92
C PRO A 138 -13.01 12.63 -21.01
N GLY A 139 -11.81 13.20 -20.90
CA GLY A 139 -11.55 14.62 -21.03
C GLY A 139 -10.75 15.18 -19.86
N THR A 140 -10.35 16.44 -20.02
CA THR A 140 -9.76 17.23 -18.92
C THR A 140 -10.89 17.90 -18.15
N LYS A 141 -10.84 17.80 -16.83
CA LYS A 141 -11.85 18.32 -15.92
C LYS A 141 -11.20 19.29 -14.95
N GLU A 142 -11.86 20.42 -14.79
CA GLU A 142 -11.60 21.40 -13.75
C GLU A 142 -12.73 21.27 -12.73
N VAL A 143 -12.37 20.99 -11.48
CA VAL A 143 -13.35 20.68 -10.43
C VAL A 143 -13.07 21.54 -9.20
N GLU A 144 -14.11 22.16 -8.65
CA GLU A 144 -14.03 22.90 -7.38
C GLU A 144 -13.87 21.91 -6.21
N ILE A 145 -12.99 22.23 -5.27
CA ILE A 145 -12.77 21.45 -4.06
C ILE A 145 -13.76 21.92 -2.99
N GLU A 146 -14.70 21.05 -2.64
CA GLU A 146 -15.73 21.35 -1.66
C GLU A 146 -15.20 21.19 -0.23
N GLY A 147 -15.18 22.28 0.52
CA GLY A 147 -14.80 22.26 1.94
C GLY A 147 -15.91 21.79 2.88
N PRO A 148 -15.60 21.62 4.17
CA PRO A 148 -16.61 21.36 5.20
C PRO A 148 -17.56 22.57 5.35
N LEU A 149 -18.79 22.29 5.84
CA LEU A 149 -19.91 23.23 6.04
C LEU A 149 -19.52 24.73 6.10
N PHE A 150 -20.20 25.55 5.29
CA PHE A 150 -20.05 27.00 5.13
C PHE A 150 -18.80 27.51 4.39
N LYS A 151 -17.80 26.66 4.06
CA LYS A 151 -16.64 27.02 3.23
C LYS A 151 -16.66 26.22 1.92
N ARG A 152 -17.37 26.73 0.90
CA ARG A 152 -17.64 25.96 -0.33
C ARG A 152 -16.43 25.82 -1.23
N ASP A 153 -15.70 26.89 -1.48
CA ASP A 153 -14.53 26.87 -2.37
C ASP A 153 -13.22 26.75 -1.55
N ARG A 154 -12.49 25.65 -1.75
CA ARG A 154 -11.17 25.39 -1.15
C ARG A 154 -10.09 25.25 -2.22
N GLY A 155 -10.33 25.81 -3.40
CA GLY A 155 -9.43 25.77 -4.54
C GLY A 155 -9.97 24.89 -5.68
N THR A 156 -9.17 24.80 -6.73
CA THR A 156 -9.51 24.12 -7.97
C THR A 156 -8.58 22.93 -8.19
N PHE A 157 -9.12 21.80 -8.64
CA PHE A 157 -8.39 20.58 -8.97
C PHE A 157 -8.51 20.26 -10.46
N TRP A 158 -7.40 19.84 -11.09
CA TRP A 158 -7.39 19.39 -12.48
C TRP A 158 -7.11 17.89 -12.59
N VAL A 159 -7.98 17.18 -13.30
CA VAL A 159 -7.84 15.75 -13.61
C VAL A 159 -8.09 15.52 -15.10
N LYS A 160 -7.24 14.70 -15.73
CA LYS A 160 -7.44 14.25 -17.10
C LYS A 160 -7.76 12.76 -17.08
N ILE A 161 -8.83 12.37 -17.76
CA ILE A 161 -9.26 10.98 -17.87
C ILE A 161 -9.25 10.58 -19.34
N GLU A 162 -8.57 9.47 -19.63
CA GLU A 162 -8.68 8.76 -20.90
C GLU A 162 -9.36 7.41 -20.64
N SER A 163 -10.23 6.99 -21.57
CA SER A 163 -10.90 5.69 -21.47
C SER A 163 -10.93 4.99 -22.81
N LYS A 164 -10.81 3.66 -22.79
CA LYS A 164 -11.09 2.79 -23.93
C LYS A 164 -12.00 1.64 -23.50
N PRO A 165 -12.82 1.06 -24.39
CA PRO A 165 -13.57 -0.15 -24.05
C PRO A 165 -12.64 -1.24 -23.50
N SER A 166 -13.04 -1.90 -22.42
CA SER A 166 -12.27 -3.01 -21.90
C SER A 166 -12.40 -4.23 -22.82
N THR A 167 -11.27 -4.92 -23.02
CA THR A 167 -11.19 -6.17 -23.77
C THR A 167 -11.09 -7.40 -22.87
N ASN A 168 -10.89 -7.19 -21.57
CA ASN A 168 -10.79 -8.28 -20.59
C ASN A 168 -12.18 -8.65 -20.09
N ASP A 169 -12.38 -9.90 -19.68
CA ASP A 169 -13.64 -10.35 -19.08
C ASP A 169 -13.87 -9.64 -17.73
N PRO A 170 -14.82 -8.69 -17.65
CA PRO A 170 -15.07 -7.93 -16.43
C PRO A 170 -15.78 -8.75 -15.36
N HIS A 171 -16.38 -9.90 -15.74
CA HIS A 171 -17.02 -10.81 -14.79
C HIS A 171 -16.00 -11.56 -13.94
N LEU A 172 -14.76 -11.68 -14.40
CA LEU A 172 -13.68 -12.29 -13.63
C LEU A 172 -13.12 -11.31 -12.59
N HIS A 173 -12.75 -10.09 -13.01
CA HIS A 173 -12.11 -9.12 -12.12
C HIS A 173 -12.48 -7.68 -12.52
N GLN A 174 -13.24 -6.99 -11.67
CA GLN A 174 -13.48 -5.55 -11.81
C GLN A 174 -12.44 -4.73 -11.07
N TYR A 175 -12.21 -3.48 -11.49
CA TYR A 175 -11.30 -2.54 -10.82
C TYR A 175 -9.87 -3.06 -10.68
N VAL A 176 -9.32 -3.64 -11.75
CA VAL A 176 -7.98 -4.22 -11.72
C VAL A 176 -6.93 -3.12 -11.85
N PHE A 177 -6.07 -2.97 -10.85
CA PHE A 177 -4.93 -2.05 -10.93
C PHE A 177 -3.95 -2.48 -12.03
N ASP A 178 -3.66 -1.56 -12.95
CA ASP A 178 -2.81 -1.76 -14.13
C ASP A 178 -1.60 -0.82 -14.16
N GLY A 179 -1.32 -0.19 -13.02
CA GLY A 179 -0.10 0.58 -12.81
C GLY A 179 -0.28 2.10 -12.87
N PRO A 180 0.83 2.84 -13.01
CA PRO A 180 2.20 2.34 -12.94
C PRO A 180 2.53 1.77 -11.55
N VAL A 181 3.53 0.89 -11.43
CA VAL A 181 3.91 0.27 -10.14
C VAL A 181 4.57 1.35 -9.28
N ARG A 182 3.85 1.84 -8.27
CA ARG A 182 4.35 2.90 -7.37
C ARG A 182 4.81 2.29 -6.07
N TYR A 183 5.86 2.88 -5.50
CA TYR A 183 6.32 2.53 -4.17
C TYR A 183 6.52 3.76 -3.30
N SER A 184 6.36 3.56 -1.99
CA SER A 184 6.79 4.47 -0.95
C SER A 184 7.80 3.76 -0.05
N ARG A 185 8.88 4.46 0.26
CA ARG A 185 9.88 4.09 1.26
C ARG A 185 9.64 4.97 2.48
N HIS A 186 9.25 4.35 3.58
CA HIS A 186 8.95 5.04 4.81
C HIS A 186 10.16 5.03 5.73
N PHE A 187 10.54 6.23 6.17
CA PHE A 187 11.51 6.45 7.24
C PHE A 187 10.71 6.93 8.43
N SER A 188 10.90 6.34 9.61
CA SER A 188 10.22 6.82 10.81
C SER A 188 11.22 7.56 11.72
N PRO A 189 11.21 8.90 11.74
CA PRO A 189 12.11 9.68 12.60
C PRO A 189 11.79 9.50 14.09
N LEU A 190 10.52 9.24 14.42
CA LEU A 190 10.06 8.94 15.77
C LEU A 190 10.69 7.65 16.29
N VAL A 191 10.84 6.65 15.41
CA VAL A 191 11.52 5.41 15.74
C VAL A 191 13.01 5.66 16.02
N GLY A 192 13.72 6.39 15.16
CA GLY A 192 15.14 6.70 15.40
C GLY A 192 15.40 7.48 16.71
N ARG A 193 14.41 8.26 17.19
CA ARG A 193 14.47 8.94 18.50
C ARG A 193 14.17 8.02 19.68
N LEU A 194 13.35 6.99 19.50
CA LEU A 194 12.98 6.03 20.55
C LEU A 194 14.05 4.93 20.70
N THR A 195 14.72 4.53 19.62
CA THR A 195 15.72 3.45 19.64
C THR A 195 17.15 3.92 19.89
N SER A 196 17.40 5.23 20.03
CA SER A 196 18.75 5.82 20.14
C SER A 196 19.73 5.44 19.01
N VAL A 197 19.26 4.78 17.94
CA VAL A 197 20.05 4.30 16.81
C VAL A 197 19.70 5.15 15.58
N ASN A 198 20.65 5.97 15.16
CA ASN A 198 20.52 6.85 14.00
C ASN A 198 21.04 6.15 12.72
N ASP A 199 20.43 5.05 12.30
CA ASP A 199 20.72 4.42 11.00
C ASP A 199 19.48 4.51 10.11
N ASP A 200 19.52 5.37 9.09
CA ASP A 200 18.40 5.67 8.20
C ASP A 200 17.82 4.41 7.50
N ARG A 201 18.57 3.30 7.40
CA ARG A 201 18.11 2.08 6.73
C ARG A 201 17.71 0.93 7.66
N LEU A 202 18.17 0.90 8.92
CA LEU A 202 17.68 -0.08 9.90
C LEU A 202 16.18 0.06 10.23
N TYR A 203 15.52 1.10 9.68
CA TYR A 203 14.12 1.44 9.94
C TYR A 203 13.27 1.61 8.66
N CYS A 204 13.78 1.22 7.48
CA CYS A 204 13.05 1.38 6.23
C CYS A 204 11.99 0.29 6.04
N THR A 205 10.77 0.72 5.74
CA THR A 205 9.74 -0.16 5.15
C THR A 205 9.36 0.31 3.77
N TRP A 206 9.04 -0.65 2.91
CA TRP A 206 8.57 -0.37 1.56
C TRP A 206 7.13 -0.83 1.43
N LYS A 207 6.33 0.02 0.79
CA LYS A 207 4.97 -0.32 0.34
C LYS A 207 4.92 -0.11 -1.16
N MET A 208 4.56 -1.14 -1.90
CA MET A 208 4.54 -1.14 -3.36
C MET A 208 3.20 -1.64 -3.88
N TYR A 209 2.61 -0.92 -4.82
CA TYR A 209 1.40 -1.34 -5.52
C TYR A 209 1.81 -2.09 -6.79
N ILE A 210 1.71 -3.42 -6.75
CA ILE A 210 2.03 -4.29 -7.88
C ILE A 210 0.77 -4.61 -8.68
N LYS A 211 0.91 -4.73 -10.00
CA LYS A 211 -0.18 -4.96 -10.95
C LYS A 211 -0.67 -6.40 -10.86
N GLY A 212 -1.97 -6.59 -11.05
CA GLY A 212 -2.54 -7.90 -11.33
C GLY A 212 -2.66 -8.86 -10.14
N VAL A 213 -2.50 -8.44 -8.88
CA VAL A 213 -2.62 -9.33 -7.70
C VAL A 213 -3.88 -10.20 -7.76
N ARG A 214 -5.04 -9.59 -8.05
CA ARG A 214 -6.32 -10.32 -8.18
C ARG A 214 -6.40 -11.20 -9.43
N LEU A 215 -5.61 -10.94 -10.47
CA LEU A 215 -5.55 -11.82 -11.65
C LEU A 215 -4.87 -13.15 -11.30
N PHE A 216 -3.82 -13.13 -10.48
CA PHE A 216 -3.07 -14.33 -10.11
C PHE A 216 -3.69 -15.04 -8.91
N PHE A 217 -4.05 -14.32 -7.85
CA PHE A 217 -4.60 -14.90 -6.64
C PHE A 217 -6.14 -15.02 -6.63
N GLY A 218 -6.85 -14.33 -7.53
CA GLY A 218 -8.31 -14.21 -7.44
C GLY A 218 -8.74 -13.63 -6.10
N GLU A 219 -9.76 -14.24 -5.50
CA GLU A 219 -10.21 -13.92 -4.15
C GLU A 219 -9.57 -14.81 -3.07
N ARG A 220 -8.56 -15.63 -3.43
CA ARG A 220 -7.87 -16.48 -2.45
C ARG A 220 -7.15 -15.61 -1.43
N THR A 221 -7.22 -16.05 -0.17
CA THR A 221 -6.53 -15.44 0.97
C THR A 221 -5.95 -16.55 1.85
N GLN A 222 -4.95 -16.20 2.65
CA GLN A 222 -4.18 -17.09 3.51
C GLN A 222 -4.40 -16.61 4.95
N HIS A 223 -5.25 -17.32 5.67
CA HIS A 223 -5.60 -17.00 7.05
C HIS A 223 -4.40 -17.22 7.99
N TRP A 224 -4.39 -16.55 9.13
CA TRP A 224 -3.35 -16.75 10.13
C TRP A 224 -3.26 -18.21 10.59
N ASN A 225 -2.05 -18.64 10.92
CA ASN A 225 -1.72 -20.00 11.27
C ASN A 225 -2.22 -20.35 12.68
N VAL A 226 -3.38 -20.99 12.74
CA VAL A 226 -4.02 -21.43 13.99
C VAL A 226 -3.21 -22.43 14.80
N ASN A 227 -2.20 -23.07 14.19
CA ASN A 227 -1.33 -24.04 14.86
C ASN A 227 -0.03 -23.43 15.37
N TYR A 228 0.19 -22.12 15.18
CA TYR A 228 1.40 -21.45 15.62
C TYR A 228 1.15 -20.59 16.85
N LYS A 229 1.81 -20.93 17.96
CA LYS A 229 1.58 -20.29 19.27
C LYS A 229 1.77 -18.77 19.24
N ALA A 230 2.77 -18.25 18.53
CA ALA A 230 2.97 -16.80 18.44
C ALA A 230 1.86 -16.11 17.64
N ALA A 231 1.30 -16.77 16.61
CA ALA A 231 0.12 -16.24 15.91
C ALA A 231 -1.14 -16.30 16.79
N GLN A 232 -1.32 -17.39 17.56
CA GLN A 232 -2.42 -17.49 18.53
C GLN A 232 -2.37 -16.33 19.53
N THR A 233 -1.20 -15.95 20.06
CA THR A 233 -1.08 -14.80 20.98
C THR A 233 -1.56 -13.48 20.37
N ILE A 234 -1.45 -13.33 19.05
CA ILE A 234 -1.89 -12.13 18.33
C ILE A 234 -3.40 -12.19 18.04
N PHE A 235 -3.92 -13.33 17.58
CA PHE A 235 -5.27 -13.42 17.04
C PHE A 235 -6.30 -14.10 17.96
N GLN A 236 -5.86 -14.73 19.05
CA GLN A 236 -6.70 -15.56 19.90
C GLN A 236 -6.40 -15.36 21.40
N GLY A 237 -7.44 -15.45 22.23
CA GLY A 237 -7.32 -15.42 23.69
C GLY A 237 -7.46 -14.03 24.29
N ALA A 238 -7.48 -13.98 25.63
CA ALA A 238 -7.86 -12.80 26.40
C ALA A 238 -6.93 -11.60 26.23
N THR A 239 -5.65 -11.83 25.92
CA THR A 239 -4.63 -10.77 25.75
C THR A 239 -4.46 -10.30 24.31
N SER A 240 -5.11 -10.97 23.34
CA SER A 240 -4.92 -10.71 21.90
C SER A 240 -5.21 -9.27 21.48
N LEU A 241 -6.17 -8.60 22.12
CA LEU A 241 -6.52 -7.21 21.80
C LEU A 241 -5.39 -6.24 22.15
N ALA A 242 -4.75 -6.41 23.31
CA ALA A 242 -3.62 -5.58 23.72
C ALA A 242 -2.42 -5.79 22.79
N VAL A 243 -2.09 -7.06 22.53
CA VAL A 243 -1.01 -7.44 21.59
C VAL A 243 -1.26 -6.84 20.20
N ARG A 244 -2.48 -6.95 19.64
CA ARG A 244 -2.80 -6.34 18.35
C ARG A 244 -2.70 -4.83 18.39
N SER A 245 -3.16 -4.19 19.47
CA SER A 245 -3.12 -2.73 19.59
C SER A 245 -1.69 -2.19 19.52
N GLY A 246 -0.75 -2.83 20.22
CA GLY A 246 0.68 -2.48 20.15
C GLY A 246 1.27 -2.69 18.76
N ILE A 247 1.00 -3.84 18.11
CA ILE A 247 1.46 -4.10 16.74
C ILE A 247 0.85 -3.11 15.74
N GLN A 248 -0.44 -2.80 15.86
CA GLN A 248 -1.12 -1.85 14.98
C GLN A 248 -0.61 -0.42 15.16
N ALA A 249 -0.23 -0.05 16.38
CA ALA A 249 0.42 1.23 16.63
C ALA A 249 1.82 1.26 15.99
N GLY A 250 2.61 0.20 16.10
CA GLY A 250 3.86 0.04 15.35
C GLY A 250 3.65 0.11 13.83
N HIS A 251 2.60 -0.52 13.31
CA HIS A 251 2.23 -0.47 11.89
C HIS A 251 1.98 0.98 11.45
N ARG A 252 1.17 1.72 12.22
CA ARG A 252 0.88 3.13 11.94
C ARG A 252 2.15 3.98 11.95
N MET A 253 3.09 3.73 12.86
CA MET A 253 4.37 4.45 12.90
C MET A 253 5.28 4.10 11.72
N LEU A 254 5.29 2.85 11.28
CA LEU A 254 6.11 2.37 10.16
C LEU A 254 5.62 2.88 8.82
N TYR A 255 4.31 2.85 8.61
CA TYR A 255 3.68 3.29 7.36
C TYR A 255 3.12 4.72 7.46
N ALA A 256 3.47 5.45 8.53
CA ALA A 256 3.15 6.85 8.67
C ALA A 256 3.64 7.61 7.45
N ARG A 257 2.81 8.55 6.99
CA ARG A 257 3.26 9.49 5.98
C ARG A 257 4.13 10.53 6.65
N SER A 258 5.16 10.96 5.94
CA SER A 258 5.95 12.12 6.30
C SER A 258 6.46 12.77 5.03
N THR A 259 6.74 14.06 5.12
CA THR A 259 7.46 14.82 4.08
C THR A 259 8.84 14.22 3.74
N THR A 260 9.39 13.39 4.63
CA THR A 260 10.68 12.70 4.45
C THR A 260 10.60 11.35 3.75
N ASN A 261 9.39 10.85 3.47
CA ASN A 261 9.24 9.57 2.78
C ASN A 261 9.78 9.63 1.34
N GLY A 262 10.48 8.57 0.93
CA GLY A 262 10.87 8.40 -0.47
C GLY A 262 9.70 7.86 -1.27
N PHE A 263 9.54 8.30 -2.52
CA PHE A 263 8.53 7.77 -3.43
C PHE A 263 9.14 7.54 -4.82
N GLY A 264 8.57 6.60 -5.56
CA GLY A 264 9.01 6.36 -6.93
C GLY A 264 8.07 5.47 -7.71
N VAL A 265 8.36 5.36 -9.00
CA VAL A 265 7.66 4.51 -9.96
C VAL A 265 8.67 3.49 -10.49
N ILE A 266 8.26 2.22 -10.55
CA ILE A 266 9.03 1.17 -11.22
C ILE A 266 8.64 1.15 -12.69
N THR A 267 9.60 1.44 -13.54
CA THR A 267 9.48 1.44 -15.00
C THR A 267 10.45 0.49 -15.68
N ALA A 268 11.57 0.18 -15.02
CA ALA A 268 12.64 -0.66 -15.53
C ALA A 268 13.26 -1.53 -14.42
N PRO A 269 13.98 -2.62 -14.76
CA PRO A 269 14.66 -3.46 -13.77
C PRO A 269 15.61 -2.68 -12.84
N ALA A 270 16.28 -1.64 -13.35
CA ALA A 270 17.19 -0.80 -12.57
C ALA A 270 16.50 -0.11 -11.38
N ASP A 271 15.21 0.22 -11.49
CA ASP A 271 14.44 0.86 -10.41
C ASP A 271 14.25 -0.10 -9.22
N ILE A 272 14.09 -1.40 -9.48
CA ILE A 272 14.00 -2.43 -8.44
C ILE A 272 15.36 -2.66 -7.78
N LEU A 273 16.45 -2.68 -8.56
CA LEU A 273 17.80 -2.79 -8.01
C LEU A 273 18.09 -1.62 -7.06
N ALA A 274 17.73 -0.40 -7.46
CA ALA A 274 17.89 0.80 -6.65
C ALA A 274 17.15 0.73 -5.30
N ILE A 275 15.99 0.06 -5.25
CA ILE A 275 15.29 -0.20 -3.97
C ILE A 275 16.11 -1.12 -3.05
N LEU A 276 16.87 -2.04 -3.61
CA LEU A 276 17.66 -3.04 -2.90
C LEU A 276 19.11 -2.57 -2.60
N HIS A 277 19.59 -1.48 -3.20
CA HIS A 277 20.94 -0.93 -2.99
C HIS A 277 21.26 -0.53 -1.54
N GLY A 278 22.49 -0.75 -1.07
CA GLY A 278 23.08 -0.34 0.22
C GLY A 278 22.68 1.07 0.64
N GLY A 279 22.21 1.30 1.87
CA GLY A 279 21.96 2.68 2.31
C GLY A 279 23.25 3.31 2.81
N ASN A 280 23.28 4.63 2.97
CA ASN A 280 24.33 5.29 3.75
C ASN A 280 24.12 4.98 5.24
N ARG A 281 25.06 4.28 5.86
CA ARG A 281 25.06 4.01 7.31
C ARG A 281 25.53 5.27 8.03
N ARG A 282 24.62 6.12 8.52
CA ARG A 282 24.98 7.31 9.31
C ARG A 282 25.86 6.90 10.50
N GLY A 283 27.10 7.38 10.52
CA GLY A 283 28.09 7.06 11.55
C GLY A 283 29.22 6.12 11.11
N GLN A 284 29.10 5.48 9.94
CA GLN A 284 30.23 4.86 9.23
C GLN A 284 30.55 5.71 7.99
N ASN A 285 31.78 6.24 7.89
CA ASN A 285 32.25 6.92 6.67
C ASN A 285 32.49 5.96 5.48
N ASP A 286 31.91 4.76 5.53
CA ASP A 286 32.11 3.72 4.52
C ASP A 286 30.95 3.70 3.53
N THR A 287 31.05 4.52 2.50
CA THR A 287 30.06 4.64 1.43
C THR A 287 30.30 3.67 0.28
N ARG A 288 31.28 2.74 0.41
CA ARG A 288 31.77 1.89 -0.69
C ARG A 288 30.68 1.05 -1.34
N PHE A 289 29.64 0.68 -0.59
CA PHE A 289 28.60 -0.24 -1.03
C PHE A 289 27.21 0.39 -1.15
N GLU A 290 27.08 1.71 -1.04
CA GLU A 290 25.78 2.39 -1.10
C GLU A 290 25.07 2.22 -2.45
N HIS A 291 25.85 2.16 -3.53
CA HIS A 291 25.31 2.00 -4.87
C HIS A 291 25.14 0.53 -5.26
N ARG A 292 25.31 -0.40 -4.33
CA ARG A 292 25.37 -1.84 -4.58
C ARG A 292 24.18 -2.56 -3.98
N VAL A 293 23.57 -3.50 -4.71
CA VAL A 293 22.53 -4.39 -4.18
C VAL A 293 23.01 -5.03 -2.89
N LYS A 294 22.18 -4.90 -1.84
CA LYS A 294 22.50 -5.40 -0.52
C LYS A 294 22.22 -6.91 -0.45
N PRO A 295 23.17 -7.75 -0.01
CA PRO A 295 22.90 -9.14 0.36
C PRO A 295 22.09 -9.14 1.66
N ALA A 296 20.76 -9.07 1.54
CA ALA A 296 19.85 -9.04 2.67
C ALA A 296 18.62 -9.91 2.42
N VAL A 297 18.06 -10.42 3.50
CA VAL A 297 16.77 -11.12 3.51
C VAL A 297 15.70 -10.12 3.91
N TYR A 298 14.54 -10.17 3.25
CA TYR A 298 13.43 -9.26 3.48
C TYR A 298 12.18 -10.05 3.82
N THR A 299 11.51 -9.65 4.90
CA THR A 299 10.18 -10.14 5.25
C THR A 299 9.13 -9.42 4.39
N TYR A 300 8.19 -10.12 3.78
CA TYR A 300 7.14 -9.51 2.97
C TYR A 300 5.73 -10.04 3.27
N ILE A 301 4.73 -9.21 2.96
CA ILE A 301 3.33 -9.61 2.81
C ILE A 301 2.75 -8.99 1.53
N ILE A 302 1.77 -9.66 0.94
CA ILE A 302 0.84 -9.07 -0.03
C ILE A 302 -0.48 -8.85 0.70
N ALA A 303 -0.81 -7.59 0.97
CA ALA A 303 -1.93 -7.21 1.83
C ALA A 303 -3.27 -7.51 1.17
N VAL A 304 -4.24 -8.03 1.93
CA VAL A 304 -5.62 -8.19 1.45
C VAL A 304 -6.39 -6.86 1.39
N GLU A 305 -6.00 -5.89 2.22
CA GLU A 305 -6.67 -4.59 2.35
C GLU A 305 -6.60 -3.74 1.08
N ASP A 306 -5.45 -3.73 0.42
CA ASP A 306 -5.17 -2.85 -0.72
C ASP A 306 -4.26 -3.46 -1.78
N ASP A 307 -4.11 -4.79 -1.76
CA ASP A 307 -3.31 -5.58 -2.71
C ASP A 307 -1.83 -5.09 -2.83
N SER A 308 -1.32 -4.38 -1.81
CA SER A 308 0.06 -3.88 -1.80
C SER A 308 1.06 -4.93 -1.32
N LEU A 309 2.21 -5.00 -2.00
CA LEU A 309 3.41 -5.68 -1.52
C LEU A 309 4.10 -4.80 -0.49
N ARG A 310 4.19 -5.28 0.75
CA ARG A 310 4.79 -4.56 1.88
C ARG A 310 5.95 -5.36 2.43
N PHE A 311 7.11 -4.75 2.61
CA PHE A 311 8.30 -5.46 3.07
C PHE A 311 9.30 -4.61 3.85
N SER A 312 10.17 -5.29 4.58
CA SER A 312 11.31 -4.72 5.32
C SER A 312 12.43 -5.75 5.45
N GLU A 313 13.63 -5.31 5.81
CA GLU A 313 14.76 -6.21 6.04
C GLU A 313 14.53 -7.10 7.28
N THR A 314 14.73 -8.41 7.12
CA THR A 314 14.67 -9.39 8.20
C THR A 314 15.86 -9.21 9.12
N GLY A 315 15.60 -8.97 10.41
CA GLY A 315 16.64 -8.88 11.45
C GLY A 315 16.96 -7.45 11.88
N ALA A 316 16.37 -6.44 11.23
CA ALA A 316 16.49 -5.05 11.63
C ALA A 316 16.08 -4.84 13.10
N ALA A 317 16.94 -4.14 13.86
CA ALA A 317 16.83 -3.94 15.31
C ALA A 317 15.44 -3.45 15.76
N PHE A 318 14.80 -2.58 14.95
CA PHE A 318 13.44 -2.13 15.21
C PHE A 318 12.41 -3.23 15.38
N PHE A 319 12.54 -4.27 14.56
CA PHE A 319 11.53 -5.31 14.42
C PHE A 319 11.72 -6.44 15.42
N VAL A 320 12.77 -6.39 16.24
CA VAL A 320 13.10 -7.40 17.23
C VAL A 320 12.08 -7.43 18.35
N ASP A 321 11.58 -6.25 18.75
CA ASP A 321 10.58 -6.11 19.81
C ASP A 321 9.16 -6.53 19.40
N PHE A 322 8.92 -6.73 18.10
CA PHE A 322 7.59 -7.09 17.62
C PHE A 322 7.40 -8.61 17.53
N ALA A 323 6.30 -9.08 18.13
CA ALA A 323 5.93 -10.50 18.17
C ALA A 323 5.81 -11.16 16.78
N SER A 324 5.51 -10.40 15.73
CA SER A 324 5.53 -10.87 14.35
C SER A 324 5.70 -9.72 13.35
N LYS A 325 6.74 -9.81 12.51
CA LYS A 325 6.96 -8.88 11.39
C LYS A 325 5.87 -8.97 10.33
N HIS A 326 5.39 -10.18 10.03
CA HIS A 326 4.28 -10.38 9.08
C HIS A 326 2.98 -9.74 9.60
N ALA A 327 2.67 -9.92 10.89
CA ALA A 327 1.51 -9.27 11.51
C ALA A 327 1.65 -7.74 11.54
N LEU A 328 2.86 -7.25 11.79
CA LEU A 328 3.17 -5.83 11.75
C LEU A 328 2.96 -5.24 10.34
N HIS A 329 3.42 -5.88 9.27
CA HIS A 329 3.18 -5.41 7.91
C HIS A 329 1.70 -5.51 7.48
N SER A 330 0.99 -6.51 7.95
CA SER A 330 -0.43 -6.72 7.64
C SER A 330 -1.39 -5.90 8.50
N ASN A 331 -0.89 -5.07 9.44
CA ASN A 331 -1.70 -4.35 10.41
C ASN A 331 -2.61 -5.28 11.25
N CYS A 332 -2.08 -6.47 11.58
CA CYS A 332 -2.81 -7.55 12.24
C CYS A 332 -4.08 -8.00 11.48
N ALA A 333 -4.05 -7.99 10.14
CA ALA A 333 -5.12 -8.60 9.36
C ALA A 333 -5.17 -10.12 9.62
N GLU A 334 -6.37 -10.68 9.74
CA GLU A 334 -6.57 -12.12 9.96
C GLU A 334 -6.15 -12.97 8.74
N ALA A 335 -6.01 -12.35 7.57
CA ALA A 335 -5.51 -12.99 6.38
C ALA A 335 -4.67 -12.05 5.50
N VAL A 336 -3.84 -12.63 4.66
CA VAL A 336 -3.06 -11.96 3.60
C VAL A 336 -3.35 -12.61 2.24
N ARG A 337 -3.01 -11.97 1.12
CA ARG A 337 -3.00 -12.66 -0.18
C ARG A 337 -1.88 -13.70 -0.20
N TYR A 338 -0.69 -13.31 0.27
CA TYR A 338 0.47 -14.18 0.46
C TYR A 338 1.50 -13.53 1.41
N SER A 339 2.49 -14.29 1.89
CA SER A 339 3.57 -13.78 2.75
C SER A 339 4.74 -14.74 2.86
N GLY A 340 5.93 -14.23 3.16
CA GLY A 340 7.12 -15.03 3.38
C GLY A 340 8.34 -14.16 3.57
N GLU A 341 9.46 -14.63 3.05
CA GLU A 341 10.72 -13.91 2.92
C GLU A 341 11.20 -13.91 1.46
N PHE A 342 12.08 -12.97 1.12
CA PHE A 342 12.78 -12.96 -0.15
C PHE A 342 14.19 -12.39 -0.01
N HIS A 343 15.07 -12.70 -0.96
CA HIS A 343 16.38 -12.06 -1.07
C HIS A 343 16.85 -11.99 -2.53
N PRO A 344 17.58 -10.94 -2.91
CA PRO A 344 18.28 -10.91 -4.18
C PRO A 344 19.50 -11.84 -4.13
N ARG A 345 19.87 -12.38 -5.28
CA ARG A 345 21.17 -13.03 -5.46
C ARG A 345 21.67 -12.84 -6.90
N PRO A 346 22.98 -12.84 -7.13
CA PRO A 346 23.53 -12.96 -8.47
C PRO A 346 23.20 -14.35 -9.04
N LYS A 347 23.09 -14.45 -10.36
CA LYS A 347 22.89 -15.71 -11.06
C LYS A 347 23.98 -16.71 -10.69
N GLY A 348 23.56 -17.92 -10.29
CA GLY A 348 24.46 -18.96 -9.81
C GLY A 348 24.82 -18.84 -8.32
N GLY A 349 24.27 -17.84 -7.60
CA GLY A 349 24.44 -17.66 -6.16
C GLY A 349 25.68 -16.84 -5.78
N TRP A 350 25.73 -16.48 -4.50
CA TRP A 350 26.76 -15.59 -3.94
C TRP A 350 28.17 -16.20 -3.92
N GLU A 351 28.30 -17.53 -4.00
CA GLU A 351 29.58 -18.25 -3.92
C GLU A 351 30.57 -17.86 -5.04
N ASN A 352 30.06 -17.52 -6.22
CA ASN A 352 30.87 -17.18 -7.40
C ASN A 352 30.86 -15.67 -7.73
N PHE A 353 30.33 -14.84 -6.82
CA PHE A 353 30.15 -13.42 -7.06
C PHE A 353 31.30 -12.59 -6.49
N SER A 354 31.74 -11.56 -7.23
CA SER A 354 32.71 -10.57 -6.77
C SER A 354 32.11 -9.17 -6.85
N ASP A 355 32.44 -8.33 -5.88
CA ASP A 355 32.14 -6.90 -5.90
C ASP A 355 32.91 -6.14 -6.98
N ASP A 356 33.89 -6.76 -7.64
CA ASP A 356 34.53 -6.16 -8.82
C ASP A 356 33.59 -6.10 -10.03
N THR A 357 32.57 -6.96 -10.08
CA THR A 357 31.56 -6.95 -11.13
C THR A 357 30.49 -5.90 -10.81
N PRO A 358 30.26 -4.90 -11.69
CA PRO A 358 29.20 -3.92 -11.49
C PRO A 358 27.81 -4.54 -11.46
N ASP A 359 26.89 -3.96 -10.70
CA ASP A 359 25.51 -4.47 -10.61
C ASP A 359 24.77 -4.40 -11.94
N THR A 360 25.15 -3.46 -12.82
CA THR A 360 24.62 -3.32 -14.18
C THR A 360 25.06 -4.46 -15.12
N GLU A 361 26.14 -5.15 -14.78
CA GLU A 361 26.66 -6.32 -15.53
C GLU A 361 26.29 -7.64 -14.86
N THR A 362 25.69 -7.58 -13.67
CA THR A 362 25.28 -8.74 -12.89
C THR A 362 23.86 -9.15 -13.29
N GLU A 363 23.70 -10.40 -13.74
CA GLU A 363 22.37 -11.00 -13.88
C GLU A 363 21.79 -11.28 -12.48
N TRP A 364 20.79 -10.49 -12.07
CA TRP A 364 20.14 -10.63 -10.76
C TRP A 364 18.95 -11.59 -10.80
N GLU A 365 18.89 -12.45 -9.78
CA GLU A 365 17.77 -13.33 -9.49
C GLU A 365 17.09 -12.89 -8.18
N LEU A 366 15.78 -13.12 -8.07
CA LEU A 366 15.03 -12.92 -6.83
C LEU A 366 14.53 -14.27 -6.33
N VAL A 367 14.96 -14.67 -5.14
CA VAL A 367 14.45 -15.86 -4.47
C VAL A 367 13.38 -15.40 -3.48
N ILE A 368 12.19 -15.96 -3.56
CA ILE A 368 11.05 -15.66 -2.70
C ILE A 368 10.41 -16.95 -2.21
N ASP A 369 9.83 -16.93 -1.02
CA ASP A 369 9.24 -18.12 -0.41
C ASP A 369 7.89 -17.87 0.27
N ASN A 370 7.36 -18.91 0.90
CA ASN A 370 6.19 -18.89 1.79
C ASN A 370 6.56 -19.03 3.28
N ASN A 371 7.78 -18.63 3.66
CA ASN A 371 8.30 -18.72 5.02
C ASN A 371 7.68 -17.65 5.94
N SER A 372 6.48 -17.92 6.42
CA SER A 372 5.75 -17.09 7.36
C SER A 372 5.19 -17.95 8.48
N GLY A 373 5.70 -17.78 9.70
CA GLY A 373 5.12 -18.45 10.87
C GLY A 373 3.69 -17.99 11.13
N THR A 374 3.40 -16.71 10.88
CA THR A 374 2.10 -16.08 11.17
C THR A 374 0.99 -16.51 10.23
N TYR A 375 1.27 -16.70 8.94
CA TYR A 375 0.23 -17.05 7.95
C TYR A 375 0.43 -18.43 7.30
N ALA A 376 1.66 -18.96 7.32
CA ALA A 376 2.03 -20.24 6.73
C ALA A 376 1.36 -20.53 5.36
N PRO A 377 1.53 -19.66 4.34
CA PRO A 377 0.78 -19.79 3.09
C PRO A 377 1.00 -21.12 2.37
N ASP A 378 -0.04 -21.57 1.68
CA ASP A 378 -0.05 -22.80 0.91
C ASP A 378 0.99 -22.74 -0.23
N LYS A 379 1.83 -23.77 -0.28
CA LYS A 379 2.87 -23.94 -1.31
C LYS A 379 2.29 -24.14 -2.71
N THR A 380 1.04 -24.58 -2.82
CA THR A 380 0.37 -24.71 -4.13
C THR A 380 0.21 -23.38 -4.87
N LEU A 381 0.33 -22.25 -4.16
CA LEU A 381 0.26 -20.90 -4.74
C LEU A 381 1.63 -20.30 -5.12
N LEU A 382 2.75 -21.01 -4.88
CA LEU A 382 4.08 -20.54 -5.29
C LEU A 382 4.18 -20.26 -6.81
N PRO A 383 3.55 -21.06 -7.71
CA PRO A 383 3.51 -20.72 -9.14
C PRO A 383 2.79 -19.40 -9.43
N ASP A 384 1.69 -19.12 -8.73
CA ASP A 384 0.94 -17.86 -8.87
C ASP A 384 1.77 -16.66 -8.40
N LEU A 385 2.46 -16.81 -7.26
CA LEU A 385 3.38 -15.80 -6.74
C LEU A 385 4.51 -15.52 -7.73
N LYS A 386 5.14 -16.57 -8.27
CA LYS A 386 6.19 -16.45 -9.28
C LYS A 386 5.70 -15.66 -10.49
N ALA A 387 4.55 -16.05 -11.05
CA ALA A 387 3.97 -15.40 -12.22
C ALA A 387 3.60 -13.93 -11.95
N LEU A 388 3.06 -13.62 -10.76
CA LEU A 388 2.78 -12.25 -10.35
C LEU A 388 4.04 -11.38 -10.32
N LEU A 389 5.14 -11.89 -9.79
CA LEU A 389 6.39 -11.12 -9.71
C LEU A 389 7.07 -11.00 -11.06
N GLU A 390 7.07 -12.04 -11.89
CA GLU A 390 7.57 -11.98 -13.27
C GLU A 390 6.78 -10.96 -14.11
N TYR A 391 5.48 -10.84 -13.87
CA TYR A 391 4.62 -9.84 -14.50
C TYR A 391 4.95 -8.39 -14.10
N ASN A 392 5.43 -8.19 -12.88
CA ASN A 392 5.71 -6.86 -12.33
C ASN A 392 7.17 -6.42 -12.47
N PHE A 393 8.10 -7.37 -12.45
CA PHE A 393 9.54 -7.12 -12.43
C PHE A 393 10.20 -7.77 -13.64
N PRO A 394 9.88 -7.32 -14.87
CA PRO A 394 10.54 -7.84 -16.07
C PRO A 394 12.05 -7.62 -15.94
N GLY A 395 12.84 -8.62 -16.31
CA GLY A 395 14.30 -8.59 -16.19
C GLY A 395 14.85 -9.24 -14.91
N PHE A 396 14.01 -9.55 -13.92
CA PHE A 396 14.41 -10.43 -12.82
C PHE A 396 13.99 -11.86 -13.09
N ARG A 397 14.89 -12.81 -12.85
CA ARG A 397 14.53 -14.22 -12.80
C ARG A 397 14.00 -14.55 -11.40
N ILE A 398 12.73 -14.94 -11.31
CA ILE A 398 12.06 -15.23 -10.04
C ILE A 398 12.14 -16.73 -9.71
N PHE A 399 12.57 -17.05 -8.50
CA PHE A 399 12.51 -18.40 -7.92
C PHE A 399 11.55 -18.37 -6.73
N ALA A 400 10.40 -19.01 -6.85
CA ALA A 400 9.46 -19.19 -5.75
C ALA A 400 9.68 -20.59 -5.16
N LEU A 401 10.25 -20.66 -3.96
CA LEU A 401 10.62 -21.91 -3.29
C LEU A 401 9.75 -22.14 -2.06
N ASP A 402 9.46 -23.40 -1.75
CA ASP A 402 8.78 -23.72 -0.50
C ASP A 402 9.74 -23.57 0.68
N ARG A 403 9.21 -23.18 1.85
CA ARG A 403 9.98 -23.01 3.08
C ARG A 403 10.73 -24.27 3.54
N GLU A 404 10.29 -25.45 3.10
CA GLU A 404 10.93 -26.74 3.39
C GLU A 404 11.93 -27.16 2.30
N ASP A 405 12.14 -26.34 1.26
CA ASP A 405 13.08 -26.62 0.18
C ASP A 405 14.54 -26.40 0.67
N PRO A 406 15.42 -27.41 0.61
CA PRO A 406 16.82 -27.27 1.01
C PRO A 406 17.59 -26.20 0.20
N GLN A 407 17.20 -25.94 -1.05
CA GLN A 407 17.83 -24.91 -1.87
C GLN A 407 17.55 -23.50 -1.34
N LEU A 408 16.40 -23.30 -0.70
CA LEU A 408 16.05 -22.02 -0.09
C LEU A 408 17.00 -21.73 1.08
N GLU A 409 17.18 -22.70 1.98
CA GLU A 409 18.08 -22.57 3.12
C GLU A 409 19.52 -22.29 2.66
N GLN A 410 20.04 -23.08 1.71
CA GLN A 410 21.37 -22.86 1.14
C GLN A 410 21.51 -21.44 0.57
N SER A 411 20.55 -21.00 -0.23
CA SER A 411 20.55 -19.68 -0.87
C SER A 411 20.53 -18.54 0.16
N ARG A 412 19.73 -18.70 1.23
CA ARG A 412 19.60 -17.72 2.32
C ARG A 412 20.88 -17.63 3.15
N GLU A 413 21.47 -18.76 3.52
CA GLU A 413 22.72 -18.77 4.29
C GLU A 413 23.90 -18.23 3.47
N ALA A 414 23.96 -18.52 2.17
CA ALA A 414 24.96 -17.92 1.28
C ALA A 414 24.83 -16.38 1.19
N CYS A 415 23.60 -15.86 1.15
CA CYS A 415 23.32 -14.42 1.19
C CYS A 415 23.85 -13.79 2.48
N ARG A 416 23.54 -14.39 3.64
CA ARG A 416 24.02 -13.92 4.95
C ARG A 416 25.54 -13.99 5.08
N ALA A 417 26.14 -15.09 4.66
CA ALA A 417 27.59 -15.28 4.70
C ALA A 417 28.32 -14.22 3.86
N TYR A 418 27.82 -13.92 2.67
CA TYR A 418 28.38 -12.87 1.82
C TYR A 418 28.25 -11.48 2.47
N ALA A 419 27.10 -11.19 3.08
CA ALA A 419 26.88 -9.94 3.80
C ALA A 419 27.91 -9.72 4.91
N ILE A 420 28.21 -10.76 5.69
CA ILE A 420 29.17 -10.72 6.80
C ILE A 420 30.61 -10.59 6.28
N HIS A 421 31.01 -11.47 5.34
CA HIS A 421 32.40 -11.59 4.92
C HIS A 421 32.84 -10.46 3.97
N ASN A 422 31.95 -9.98 3.10
CA ASN A 422 32.31 -9.06 2.02
C ASN A 422 31.76 -7.66 2.23
N ARG A 423 30.62 -7.51 2.93
CA ARG A 423 29.90 -6.22 3.05
C ARG A 423 29.89 -5.63 4.45
N GLY A 424 30.67 -6.19 5.38
CA GLY A 424 30.86 -5.63 6.72
C GLY A 424 29.55 -5.54 7.53
N VAL A 425 28.63 -6.48 7.31
CA VAL A 425 27.42 -6.64 8.12
C VAL A 425 27.77 -7.44 9.38
N LYS A 426 27.45 -6.94 10.57
CA LYS A 426 27.70 -7.67 11.81
C LYS A 426 26.70 -8.82 11.96
N ASN A 427 27.11 -9.92 12.60
CA ASN A 427 26.20 -11.02 12.95
C ASN A 427 24.98 -10.56 13.73
N THR A 428 25.16 -9.55 14.59
CA THR A 428 24.09 -8.93 15.38
C THR A 428 23.06 -8.25 14.49
N GLU A 429 23.43 -7.66 13.35
CA GLU A 429 22.47 -7.03 12.42
C GLU A 429 21.59 -8.04 11.67
N LEU A 430 21.99 -9.31 11.60
CA LEU A 430 21.27 -10.37 10.89
C LEU A 430 20.38 -11.22 11.82
N GLN A 431 20.51 -11.04 13.13
CA GLN A 431 19.76 -11.78 14.13
C GLN A 431 18.98 -10.84 15.06
N PRO A 432 17.74 -11.17 15.41
CA PRO A 432 17.01 -10.39 16.40
C PRO A 432 17.75 -10.42 17.74
N HIS A 433 18.24 -9.28 18.21
CA HIS A 433 18.83 -9.13 19.54
C HIS A 433 18.35 -7.81 20.17
N THR A 434 18.02 -7.85 21.45
CA THR A 434 17.83 -6.67 22.29
C THR A 434 19.08 -6.53 23.17
N GLU A 435 19.67 -5.33 23.25
CA GLU A 435 20.76 -5.09 24.20
C GLU A 435 20.21 -5.08 25.64
N GLU A 436 20.99 -5.59 26.59
CA GLU A 436 20.58 -5.76 27.98
C GLU A 436 20.34 -4.37 28.63
N GLY A 437 19.08 -4.00 28.83
CA GLY A 437 18.68 -2.72 29.46
C GLY A 437 18.00 -1.70 28.55
N GLU A 438 17.80 -1.99 27.26
CA GLU A 438 17.00 -1.13 26.38
C GLU A 438 15.48 -1.27 26.66
N PRO A 439 14.71 -0.16 26.69
CA PRO A 439 13.27 -0.22 26.86
C PRO A 439 12.60 -0.88 25.64
N VAL A 440 11.70 -1.84 25.89
CA VAL A 440 10.97 -2.56 24.84
C VAL A 440 9.92 -1.64 24.21
N LEU A 441 10.07 -1.33 22.93
CA LEU A 441 9.26 -0.32 22.23
C LEU A 441 7.76 -0.62 22.21
N SER A 442 7.39 -1.90 22.20
CA SER A 442 5.97 -2.30 22.23
C SER A 442 5.22 -1.74 23.45
N HIS A 443 5.91 -1.57 24.58
CA HIS A 443 5.32 -1.04 25.82
C HIS A 443 5.26 0.49 25.85
N GLU A 444 6.20 1.20 25.23
CA GLU A 444 6.17 2.67 25.15
C GLU A 444 5.13 3.17 24.15
N VAL A 445 4.93 2.42 23.05
CA VAL A 445 3.92 2.71 22.03
C VAL A 445 2.49 2.55 22.58
N GLU A 446 2.26 1.59 23.49
CA GLU A 446 0.98 1.45 24.22
C GLU A 446 0.70 2.67 25.12
N ALA A 447 1.73 3.23 25.77
CA ALA A 447 1.58 4.36 26.68
C ALA A 447 1.25 5.68 25.97
N GLN A 448 1.73 5.89 24.74
CA GLN A 448 1.44 7.09 23.95
C GLN A 448 0.10 7.04 23.19
N GLY A 449 -0.53 5.87 23.09
CA GLY A 449 -1.83 5.65 22.43
C GLY A 449 -3.05 5.94 23.31
N HIS A 450 -2.86 6.24 24.60
CA HIS A 450 -3.94 6.61 25.51
C HIS A 450 -3.87 8.11 25.85
N PRO A 451 -4.92 8.92 25.57
CA PRO A 451 -5.03 10.19 26.25
C PRO A 451 -5.12 9.89 27.74
N ALA A 452 -4.22 10.49 28.53
CA ALA A 452 -4.24 10.37 29.98
C ALA A 452 -5.69 10.63 30.47
N PRO A 453 -6.29 9.74 31.28
CA PRO A 453 -7.57 10.04 31.89
C PRO A 453 -7.41 11.32 32.71
N GLY A 454 -8.23 12.31 32.39
CA GLY A 454 -8.17 13.65 32.96
C GLY A 454 -8.01 13.60 34.47
N GLY A 455 -6.91 14.16 34.97
CA GLY A 455 -6.77 14.49 36.37
C GLY A 455 -7.88 15.46 36.78
N PRO A 456 -8.41 15.35 38.00
CA PRO A 456 -9.51 16.19 38.46
C PRO A 456 -9.08 17.66 38.46
N LEU A 457 -9.91 18.51 37.85
CA LEU A 457 -9.81 19.96 37.98
C LEU A 457 -10.05 20.34 39.45
N THR A 458 -9.03 20.86 40.10
CA THR A 458 -9.15 21.73 41.29
C THR A 458 -8.61 23.09 40.98
#